data_AF-A0A814CMW5-F1
#
_entry.id   AF-A0A814CMW5-F1
#
_cell.length_a   1.000
_cell.length_b   1.000
_cell.length_c   1.000
_cell.angle_alpha   90.00
_cell.angle_beta   90.00
_cell.angle_gamma   90.00
#
_symmetry.space_group_name_H-M   'P 1'
#
loop_
_entity.id
_entity.type
_entity.pdbx_description
1 polymer ?
#
loop_
_entity_poly.entity_id
_entity_poly.type
_entity_poly.pdbx_seq_one_letter_code
_entity_poly.pdbx_strand_id
1 'polypeptide(L)'
;MYFKKLSMNVLSSVQSFYHTLVLYLSAFVTLMTPGTVIWKIFGNRKGKVHLMSRDLICDSETLTKLPKCSKPLDQFTNALCPFLPTFLLDSDNSWKQRRNVFSFGNDLIIERIGQTSPDFRLASKPGNILWDVFEMISRYSFQLVFNRPPTNEEFNRIYPGLLDINRIIKRFTSTPDVKIRQNFYDEVLKLIQDNDKDFLFHNCEAFFQMEEIHQVSSVAEDFLTTISVQCTDLVCHMLLVYSEHADDFQNQFDNALNETLRLYPLTDLWVRQPYGGQRGWITSLVQLNRNGWAQPDAFSCERWNLPKHPPLMSWGFDIRRCPAQKLATNVSKLVFQTIVNQEGFWIEPAANFQHERTFPYGCQAWIGYGEKPKNARRWKFENKLRMQLRRWLCEKLRMIDQNELN
;
A
#
# COMPACT_ATOMS: atom_id res chain seq x y z
N MET A 1 47.27 18.28 7.14
CA MET A 1 46.32 17.20 6.79
C MET A 1 45.19 17.04 7.83
N TYR A 2 45.47 17.15 9.14
CA TYR A 2 44.46 17.10 10.22
C TYR A 2 43.37 18.20 10.15
N PHE A 3 43.75 19.47 9.91
CA PHE A 3 42.79 20.58 9.78
C PHE A 3 41.85 20.48 8.57
N LYS A 4 42.32 19.94 7.43
CA LYS A 4 41.47 19.64 6.27
C LYS A 4 40.44 18.53 6.60
N LYS A 5 40.84 17.52 7.38
CA LYS A 5 39.96 16.42 7.79
C LYS A 5 38.90 16.87 8.82
N LEU A 6 39.28 17.73 9.76
CA LEU A 6 38.36 18.35 10.73
C LEU A 6 37.35 19.30 10.06
N SER A 7 37.81 20.19 9.18
CA SER A 7 36.90 21.10 8.44
C SER A 7 35.94 20.36 7.51
N MET A 8 36.39 19.28 6.85
CA MET A 8 35.51 18.40 6.07
C MET A 8 34.46 17.69 6.92
N ASN A 9 34.81 17.26 8.15
CA ASN A 9 33.86 16.63 9.08
C ASN A 9 32.83 17.61 9.66
N VAL A 10 33.22 18.88 9.87
CA VAL A 10 32.28 19.92 10.31
C VAL A 10 31.31 20.28 9.18
N LEU A 11 31.82 20.46 7.96
CA LEU A 11 30.99 20.80 6.80
C LEU A 11 29.97 19.70 6.48
N SER A 12 30.38 18.42 6.54
CA SER A 12 29.47 17.28 6.34
C SER A 12 28.42 17.18 7.44
N SER A 13 28.78 17.51 8.69
CA SER A 13 27.83 17.56 9.82
C SER A 13 26.81 18.68 9.67
N VAL A 14 27.25 19.89 9.29
CA VAL A 14 26.35 21.03 9.01
C VAL A 14 25.41 20.72 7.85
N GLN A 15 25.93 20.11 6.77
CA GLN A 15 25.11 19.70 5.64
C GLN A 15 24.07 18.63 6.03
N SER A 16 24.47 17.67 6.88
CA SER A 16 23.55 16.64 7.38
C SER A 16 22.45 17.23 8.27
N PHE A 17 22.80 18.18 9.14
CA PHE A 17 21.85 18.94 9.95
C PHE A 17 20.87 19.72 9.07
N TYR A 18 21.37 20.47 8.09
CA TYR A 18 20.55 21.24 7.15
C TYR A 18 19.55 20.35 6.39
N HIS A 19 20.01 19.25 5.77
CA HIS A 19 19.10 18.35 5.06
C HIS A 19 18.04 17.73 5.98
N THR A 20 18.43 17.37 7.20
CA THR A 20 17.49 16.83 8.21
C THR A 20 16.43 17.87 8.55
N LEU A 21 16.85 19.10 8.87
CA LEU A 21 15.96 20.20 9.21
C LEU A 21 14.99 20.52 8.07
N VAL A 22 15.50 20.68 6.84
CA VAL A 22 14.69 20.99 5.65
C VAL A 22 13.68 19.88 5.38
N LEU A 23 14.11 18.62 5.42
CA LEU A 23 13.21 17.49 5.19
C LEU A 23 12.11 17.42 6.26
N TYR A 24 12.48 17.50 7.54
CA TYR A 24 11.52 17.28 8.63
C TYR A 24 10.58 18.47 8.81
N LEU A 25 11.08 19.70 8.70
CA LEU A 25 10.20 20.88 8.72
C LEU A 25 9.25 20.86 7.53
N SER A 26 9.73 20.56 6.31
CA SER A 26 8.86 20.50 5.13
C SER A 26 7.82 19.38 5.26
N ALA A 27 8.22 18.22 5.76
CA ALA A 27 7.28 17.14 6.05
C ALA A 27 6.27 17.55 7.11
N PHE A 28 6.64 18.37 8.10
CA PHE A 28 5.74 18.83 9.17
C PHE A 28 4.77 19.93 8.73
N VAL A 29 5.23 20.95 8.01
CA VAL A 29 4.42 22.14 7.68
C VAL A 29 3.54 21.98 6.45
N THR A 30 3.87 21.04 5.55
CA THR A 30 3.11 20.85 4.30
C THR A 30 1.95 19.86 4.46
N LEU A 31 0.99 19.95 3.55
CA LEU A 31 -0.12 18.97 3.40
C LEU A 31 0.29 17.74 2.57
N MET A 32 1.55 17.63 2.16
CA MET A 32 2.08 16.54 1.32
C MET A 32 2.51 15.33 2.18
N THR A 33 2.49 14.12 1.60
CA THR A 33 3.10 12.96 2.27
C THR A 33 4.61 13.16 2.42
N PRO A 34 5.27 12.55 3.42
CA PRO A 34 6.72 12.58 3.55
C PRO A 34 7.44 12.12 2.28
N GLY A 35 6.96 11.07 1.60
CA GLY A 35 7.55 10.58 0.36
C GLY A 35 7.46 11.58 -0.79
N THR A 36 6.36 12.34 -0.88
CA THR A 36 6.20 13.44 -1.86
C THR A 36 7.12 14.61 -1.53
N VAL A 37 7.28 14.96 -0.26
CA VAL A 37 8.22 15.98 0.19
C VAL A 37 9.66 15.60 -0.18
N ILE A 38 10.05 14.34 0.06
CA ILE A 38 11.36 13.81 -0.36
C ILE A 38 11.56 13.97 -1.87
N TRP A 39 10.56 13.60 -2.69
CA TRP A 39 10.64 13.79 -4.14
C TRP A 39 10.79 15.26 -4.55
N LYS A 40 10.03 16.18 -3.93
CA LYS A 40 10.11 17.61 -4.25
C LYS A 40 11.43 18.26 -3.85
N ILE A 41 12.05 17.82 -2.75
CA ILE A 41 13.33 18.38 -2.27
C ILE A 41 14.53 17.78 -3.02
N PHE A 42 14.53 16.45 -3.23
CA PHE A 42 15.72 15.74 -3.71
C PHE A 42 15.63 15.29 -5.17
N GLY A 43 14.43 15.20 -5.75
CA GLY A 43 14.22 14.89 -7.17
C GLY A 43 15.04 13.69 -7.65
N ASN A 44 15.71 13.88 -8.80
CA ASN A 44 16.58 12.90 -9.45
C ASN A 44 17.96 12.72 -8.80
N ARG A 45 18.16 13.15 -7.56
CA ARG A 45 19.42 12.92 -6.84
C ARG A 45 19.70 11.43 -6.77
N LYS A 46 20.93 11.03 -7.07
CA LYS A 46 21.41 9.65 -6.91
C LYS A 46 22.24 9.51 -5.63
N GLY A 47 22.37 8.29 -5.14
CA GLY A 47 23.17 7.95 -3.98
C GLY A 47 22.44 8.10 -2.65
N LYS A 48 23.25 8.32 -1.62
CA LYS A 48 22.81 8.53 -0.24
C LYS A 48 22.93 10.01 0.13
N VAL A 49 21.99 10.49 0.92
CA VAL A 49 22.08 11.77 1.62
C VAL A 49 22.18 11.51 3.10
N HIS A 50 23.27 11.92 3.72
CA HIS A 50 23.41 11.80 5.17
C HIS A 50 22.43 12.76 5.86
N LEU A 51 21.57 12.20 6.71
CA LEU A 51 20.78 12.90 7.71
C LEU A 51 21.47 12.74 9.07
N MET A 52 20.95 13.33 10.14
CA MET A 52 21.60 13.24 11.46
C MET A 52 21.68 11.79 11.98
N SER A 53 20.54 11.10 12.12
CA SER A 53 20.47 9.74 12.70
C SER A 53 20.49 8.61 11.67
N ARG A 54 20.21 8.92 10.40
CA ARG A 54 20.03 7.92 9.32
C ARG A 54 20.54 8.43 7.97
N ASP A 55 20.51 7.57 6.96
CA ASP A 55 20.76 7.96 5.56
C ASP A 55 19.43 7.99 4.78
N LEU A 56 19.24 9.00 3.93
CA LEU A 56 18.19 9.00 2.92
C LEU A 56 18.72 8.35 1.63
N ILE A 57 18.09 7.26 1.19
CA ILE A 57 18.42 6.57 -0.06
C ILE A 57 17.54 7.13 -1.17
N CYS A 58 18.16 7.69 -2.22
CA CYS A 58 17.43 8.45 -3.26
C CYS A 58 17.15 7.66 -4.55
N ASP A 59 17.76 6.50 -4.76
CA ASP A 59 17.59 5.69 -5.97
C ASP A 59 17.66 4.18 -5.71
N SER A 60 17.07 3.40 -6.63
CA SER A 60 16.94 1.95 -6.51
C SER A 60 18.27 1.19 -6.63
N GLU A 61 19.24 1.73 -7.37
CA GLU A 61 20.56 1.11 -7.53
C GLU A 61 21.34 1.17 -6.21
N THR A 62 21.33 2.32 -5.55
CA THR A 62 21.92 2.50 -4.23
C THR A 62 21.21 1.61 -3.19
N LEU A 63 19.88 1.52 -3.24
CA LEU A 63 19.10 0.70 -2.30
C LEU A 63 19.44 -0.79 -2.42
N THR A 64 19.52 -1.31 -3.65
CA THR A 64 19.80 -2.74 -3.91
C THR A 64 21.26 -3.13 -3.62
N LYS A 65 22.18 -2.17 -3.58
CA LYS A 65 23.58 -2.36 -3.17
C LYS A 65 23.80 -2.26 -1.65
N LEU A 66 22.77 -1.93 -0.87
CA LEU A 66 22.89 -1.95 0.59
C LEU A 66 23.18 -3.38 1.08
N PRO A 67 23.95 -3.54 2.17
CA PRO A 67 24.16 -4.84 2.77
C PRO A 67 22.83 -5.51 3.10
N LYS A 68 22.73 -6.80 2.77
CA LYS A 68 21.54 -7.60 3.10
C LYS A 68 21.34 -7.60 4.61
N CYS A 69 20.09 -7.41 5.02
CA CYS A 69 19.71 -7.34 6.42
C CYS A 69 18.47 -8.19 6.66
N SER A 70 18.56 -9.10 7.63
CA SER A 70 17.46 -9.96 8.05
C SER A 70 16.48 -9.28 8.99
N LYS A 71 16.80 -8.07 9.48
CA LYS A 71 15.89 -7.33 10.37
C LYS A 71 14.65 -6.84 9.61
N PRO A 72 13.50 -6.76 10.30
CA PRO A 72 12.25 -6.30 9.72
C PRO A 72 12.41 -4.90 9.12
N LEU A 73 11.68 -4.65 8.03
CA LEU A 73 11.43 -3.29 7.57
C LEU A 73 10.38 -2.72 8.51
N ASP A 74 10.69 -1.57 9.10
CA ASP A 74 9.72 -0.74 9.81
C ASP A 74 9.01 -1.36 11.06
N GLN A 75 9.39 -0.92 12.27
CA GLN A 75 8.60 -1.17 13.51
C GLN A 75 7.47 -0.16 13.73
N PHE A 76 7.32 0.86 12.87
CA PHE A 76 6.31 1.92 13.01
C PHE A 76 4.91 1.41 12.65
N THR A 77 4.80 0.37 11.82
CA THR A 77 3.53 -0.25 11.44
C THR A 77 3.03 -1.28 12.47
N ASN A 78 3.17 -1.01 13.78
CA ASN A 78 2.48 -1.74 14.87
C ASN A 78 0.96 -1.49 14.89
N ALA A 79 0.43 -0.85 13.84
CA ALA A 79 -0.98 -0.55 13.63
C ALA A 79 -1.85 -1.80 13.44
N LEU A 80 -1.34 -3.02 13.60
CA LEU A 80 -2.04 -4.27 13.31
C LEU A 80 -2.27 -5.17 14.54
N CYS A 81 -2.05 -4.68 15.77
CA CYS A 81 -2.45 -5.40 17.00
C CYS A 81 -3.95 -5.77 16.96
N PRO A 82 -4.39 -7.01 17.23
CA PRO A 82 -3.65 -8.10 17.87
C PRO A 82 -2.83 -8.98 16.93
N PHE A 83 -2.83 -8.72 15.62
CA PHE A 83 -2.11 -9.54 14.63
C PHE A 83 -0.61 -9.30 14.66
N LEU A 84 0.13 -10.32 14.21
CA LEU A 84 1.58 -10.33 14.08
C LEU A 84 2.01 -10.36 12.60
N PRO A 85 2.37 -9.20 12.04
CA PRO A 85 2.87 -9.08 10.68
C PRO A 85 4.09 -9.87 10.32
N THR A 86 3.99 -10.60 9.19
CA THR A 86 5.11 -11.33 8.62
C THR A 86 6.31 -10.41 8.30
N PHE A 87 6.07 -9.13 7.99
CA PHE A 87 7.15 -8.18 7.75
C PHE A 87 7.84 -7.68 9.04
N LEU A 88 7.20 -7.84 10.21
CA LEU A 88 7.76 -7.54 11.53
C LEU A 88 8.54 -8.70 12.14
N LEU A 89 8.36 -9.93 11.64
CA LEU A 89 9.13 -11.09 12.09
C LEU A 89 10.60 -10.97 11.66
N ASP A 90 11.51 -11.30 12.58
CA ASP A 90 12.90 -11.57 12.25
C ASP A 90 12.98 -12.79 11.31
N SER A 91 14.03 -12.90 10.49
CA SER A 91 14.19 -14.02 9.53
C SER A 91 14.56 -15.35 10.23
N ASP A 92 13.76 -15.77 11.20
CA ASP A 92 13.89 -17.01 11.94
C ASP A 92 13.02 -18.13 11.35
N ASN A 93 12.86 -19.25 12.08
CA ASN A 93 12.05 -20.37 11.64
C ASN A 93 10.57 -20.02 11.54
N SER A 94 10.04 -19.17 12.42
CA SER A 94 8.63 -18.73 12.40
C SER A 94 8.32 -17.94 11.13
N TRP A 95 9.23 -17.03 10.74
CA TRP A 95 9.10 -16.27 9.49
C TRP A 95 9.15 -17.17 8.25
N LYS A 96 10.06 -18.14 8.23
CA LYS A 96 10.16 -19.10 7.12
C LYS A 96 8.89 -19.95 7.00
N GLN A 97 8.37 -20.46 8.12
CA GLN A 97 7.15 -21.24 8.14
C GLN A 97 5.95 -20.42 7.66
N ARG A 98 5.78 -19.18 8.15
CA ARG A 98 4.76 -18.23 7.69
C ARG A 98 4.85 -17.96 6.20
N ARG A 99 6.06 -17.76 5.66
CA ARG A 99 6.29 -17.57 4.22
C ARG A 99 5.93 -18.80 3.39
N ASN A 100 6.19 -20.00 3.88
CA ASN A 100 5.83 -21.24 3.20
C ASN A 100 4.31 -21.43 3.18
N VAL A 101 3.64 -21.26 4.32
CA VAL A 101 2.18 -21.26 4.44
C VAL A 101 1.55 -20.22 3.53
N PHE A 102 2.08 -19.00 3.51
CA PHE A 102 1.62 -17.96 2.60
C PHE A 102 1.75 -18.37 1.14
N SER A 103 2.88 -18.96 0.74
CA SER A 103 3.10 -19.37 -0.65
C SER A 103 2.10 -20.44 -1.08
N PHE A 104 1.86 -21.44 -0.21
CA PHE A 104 0.83 -22.46 -0.42
C PHE A 104 -0.56 -21.84 -0.61
N GLY A 105 -0.97 -20.95 0.29
CA GLY A 105 -2.28 -20.29 0.21
C GLY A 105 -2.41 -19.37 -1.01
N ASN A 106 -1.32 -18.68 -1.38
CA ASN A 106 -1.29 -17.80 -2.53
C ASN A 106 -1.52 -18.55 -3.85
N ASP A 107 -0.93 -19.73 -4.01
CA ASP A 107 -1.10 -20.54 -5.22
C ASP A 107 -2.54 -21.03 -5.37
N LEU A 108 -3.16 -21.53 -4.29
CA LEU A 108 -4.57 -21.93 -4.28
C LEU A 108 -5.53 -20.77 -4.57
N ILE A 109 -5.28 -19.58 -4.00
CA ILE A 109 -6.10 -18.40 -4.30
C ILE A 109 -5.98 -18.01 -5.78
N ILE A 110 -4.79 -18.06 -6.36
CA ILE A 110 -4.59 -17.77 -7.78
C ILE A 110 -5.42 -18.71 -8.66
N GLU A 111 -5.52 -19.99 -8.30
CA GLU A 111 -6.40 -20.95 -8.99
C GLU A 111 -7.89 -20.57 -8.82
N ARG A 112 -8.32 -20.23 -7.60
CA ARG A 112 -9.71 -19.82 -7.31
C ARG A 112 -10.15 -18.57 -8.06
N ILE A 113 -9.25 -17.60 -8.24
CA ILE A 113 -9.51 -16.39 -9.04
C ILE A 113 -9.92 -16.76 -10.47
N GLY A 114 -9.31 -17.78 -11.08
CA GLY A 114 -9.64 -18.24 -12.43
C GLY A 114 -10.97 -18.99 -12.55
N GLN A 115 -11.56 -19.40 -11.43
CA GLN A 115 -12.78 -20.21 -11.37
C GLN A 115 -14.02 -19.39 -10.97
N THR A 116 -13.83 -18.17 -10.50
CA THR A 116 -14.92 -17.29 -10.06
C THR A 116 -15.22 -16.23 -11.12
N SER A 117 -16.49 -15.87 -11.25
CA SER A 117 -16.95 -14.76 -12.10
C SER A 117 -17.77 -13.79 -11.25
N PRO A 118 -17.13 -13.10 -10.28
CA PRO A 118 -17.84 -12.15 -9.42
C PRO A 118 -18.38 -10.97 -10.23
N ASP A 119 -19.56 -10.47 -9.87
CA ASP A 119 -20.07 -9.19 -10.37
C ASP A 119 -19.57 -8.06 -9.46
N PHE A 120 -18.74 -7.20 -10.03
CA PHE A 120 -18.19 -6.02 -9.37
C PHE A 120 -18.82 -4.77 -9.96
N ARG A 121 -20.07 -4.51 -9.56
CA ARG A 121 -20.79 -3.28 -9.93
C ARG A 121 -20.70 -2.25 -8.80
N LEU A 122 -20.22 -1.06 -9.11
CA LEU A 122 -20.23 0.08 -8.19
C LEU A 122 -21.58 0.80 -8.28
N ALA A 123 -22.02 1.41 -7.18
CA ALA A 123 -23.25 2.21 -7.21
C ALA A 123 -23.04 3.46 -8.09
N SER A 124 -24.02 3.81 -8.93
CA SER A 124 -23.94 5.04 -9.71
C SER A 124 -24.24 6.25 -8.83
N LYS A 125 -23.20 6.93 -8.38
CA LYS A 125 -23.29 8.13 -7.53
C LYS A 125 -22.00 8.97 -7.61
N PRO A 126 -22.08 10.30 -7.40
CA PRO A 126 -20.92 11.11 -7.07
C PRO A 126 -20.51 10.88 -5.62
N GLY A 127 -19.21 10.75 -5.33
CA GLY A 127 -18.72 10.74 -3.96
C GLY A 127 -17.41 9.97 -3.77
N ASN A 128 -17.22 9.48 -2.55
CA ASN A 128 -16.03 8.70 -2.18
C ASN A 128 -16.21 7.21 -2.53
N ILE A 129 -15.61 6.75 -3.63
CA ILE A 129 -15.70 5.36 -4.07
C ILE A 129 -14.76 4.41 -3.31
N LEU A 130 -13.81 4.95 -2.54
CA LEU A 130 -12.78 4.15 -1.84
C LEU A 130 -13.42 3.07 -0.97
N TRP A 131 -14.46 3.43 -0.22
CA TRP A 131 -15.10 2.52 0.72
C TRP A 131 -16.06 1.54 0.05
N ASP A 132 -16.66 1.94 -1.07
CA ASP A 132 -17.49 1.04 -1.89
C ASP A 132 -16.60 -0.07 -2.51
N VAL A 133 -15.43 0.31 -3.05
CA VAL A 133 -14.42 -0.64 -3.55
C VAL A 133 -13.87 -1.50 -2.40
N PHE A 134 -13.57 -0.89 -1.25
CA PHE A 134 -13.04 -1.62 -0.09
C PHE A 134 -14.02 -2.69 0.42
N GLU A 135 -15.31 -2.36 0.58
CA GLU A 135 -16.31 -3.33 1.01
C GLU A 135 -16.42 -4.51 0.04
N MET A 136 -16.47 -4.21 -1.26
CA MET A 136 -16.54 -5.21 -2.32
C MET A 136 -15.33 -6.16 -2.30
N ILE A 137 -14.11 -5.61 -2.21
CA ILE A 137 -12.89 -6.41 -2.15
C ILE A 137 -12.80 -7.17 -0.82
N SER A 138 -13.30 -6.64 0.31
CA SER A 138 -13.35 -7.37 1.58
C SER A 138 -14.29 -8.59 1.55
N ARG A 139 -15.42 -8.50 0.84
CA ARG A 139 -16.28 -9.67 0.61
C ARG A 139 -15.59 -10.70 -0.26
N TYR A 140 -14.93 -10.24 -1.31
CA TYR A 140 -14.21 -11.13 -2.22
C TYR A 140 -12.98 -11.76 -1.57
N SER A 141 -12.25 -11.05 -0.71
CA SER A 141 -11.11 -11.58 0.02
C SER A 141 -11.54 -12.71 0.96
N PHE A 142 -12.67 -12.55 1.65
CA PHE A 142 -13.27 -13.64 2.42
C PHE A 142 -13.58 -14.85 1.53
N GLN A 143 -14.24 -14.62 0.39
CA GLN A 143 -14.57 -15.70 -0.54
C GLN A 143 -13.34 -16.43 -1.07
N LEU A 144 -12.24 -15.72 -1.34
CA LEU A 144 -11.00 -16.35 -1.77
C LEU A 144 -10.37 -17.23 -0.68
N VAL A 145 -10.48 -16.85 0.59
CA VAL A 145 -9.93 -17.63 1.72
C VAL A 145 -10.81 -18.81 2.08
N PHE A 146 -12.13 -18.64 2.14
CA PHE A 146 -13.07 -19.65 2.64
C PHE A 146 -13.88 -20.35 1.54
N ASN A 147 -13.62 -20.03 0.26
CA ASN A 147 -14.31 -20.57 -0.92
C ASN A 147 -15.85 -20.44 -0.89
N ARG A 148 -16.37 -19.46 -0.14
CA ARG A 148 -17.80 -19.14 -0.05
C ARG A 148 -18.00 -17.68 0.30
N PRO A 149 -19.14 -17.06 -0.05
CA PRO A 149 -19.45 -15.72 0.44
C PRO A 149 -19.58 -15.72 1.98
N PRO A 150 -19.23 -14.61 2.66
CA PRO A 150 -19.48 -14.46 4.08
C PRO A 150 -20.99 -14.34 4.33
N THR A 151 -21.45 -14.90 5.43
CA THR A 151 -22.76 -14.55 5.99
C THR A 151 -22.75 -13.09 6.46
N ASN A 152 -23.94 -12.50 6.65
CA ASN A 152 -24.04 -11.14 7.18
C ASN A 152 -23.39 -11.01 8.57
N GLU A 153 -23.50 -12.03 9.42
CA GLU A 153 -22.91 -12.00 10.75
C GLU A 153 -21.38 -12.03 10.68
N GLU A 154 -20.79 -12.95 9.93
CA GLU A 154 -19.33 -13.04 9.73
C GLU A 154 -18.79 -11.73 9.16
N PHE A 155 -19.46 -11.19 8.14
CA PHE A 155 -19.04 -9.92 7.53
C PHE A 155 -19.08 -8.77 8.53
N ASN A 156 -20.14 -8.67 9.34
CA ASN A 156 -20.29 -7.62 10.35
C ASN A 156 -19.28 -7.75 11.51
N ARG A 157 -18.68 -8.92 11.72
CA ARG A 157 -17.62 -9.13 12.71
C ARG A 157 -16.22 -8.89 12.15
N ILE A 158 -15.99 -9.22 10.88
CA ILE A 158 -14.69 -9.11 10.21
C ILE A 158 -14.46 -7.72 9.62
N TYR A 159 -15.42 -7.20 8.85
CA TYR A 159 -15.26 -5.97 8.06
C TYR A 159 -14.89 -4.75 8.90
N PRO A 160 -15.50 -4.49 10.08
CA PRO A 160 -15.10 -3.36 10.91
C PRO A 160 -13.63 -3.40 11.34
N GLY A 161 -13.08 -4.59 11.60
CA GLY A 161 -11.65 -4.78 11.92
C GLY A 161 -10.74 -4.45 10.74
N LEU A 162 -11.07 -4.97 9.55
CA LEU A 162 -10.36 -4.64 8.31
C LEU A 162 -10.44 -3.13 8.00
N LEU A 163 -11.60 -2.52 8.22
CA LEU A 163 -11.82 -1.09 8.00
C LEU A 163 -11.00 -0.23 8.98
N ASP A 164 -10.94 -0.61 10.25
CA ASP A 164 -10.11 0.08 11.24
C ASP A 164 -8.61 0.03 10.85
N ILE A 165 -8.12 -1.14 10.47
CA ILE A 165 -6.76 -1.32 9.94
C ILE A 165 -6.52 -0.38 8.75
N ASN A 166 -7.40 -0.39 7.76
CA ASN A 166 -7.25 0.44 6.57
C ASN A 166 -7.28 1.94 6.93
N ARG A 167 -8.18 2.36 7.83
CA ARG A 167 -8.24 3.76 8.31
C ARG A 167 -6.94 4.22 8.95
N ILE A 168 -6.25 3.36 9.70
CA ILE A 168 -4.96 3.71 10.33
C ILE A 168 -3.83 3.74 9.31
N ILE A 169 -3.77 2.75 8.40
CA ILE A 169 -2.82 2.75 7.28
C ILE A 169 -2.97 4.04 6.46
N LYS A 170 -4.21 4.47 6.23
CA LYS A 170 -4.59 5.66 5.48
C LYS A 170 -4.57 6.97 6.28
N ARG A 171 -4.21 6.92 7.57
CA ARG A 171 -4.12 8.09 8.45
C ARG A 171 -5.46 8.85 8.60
N PHE A 172 -6.59 8.14 8.54
CA PHE A 172 -7.93 8.66 8.90
C PHE A 172 -8.16 8.67 10.42
N THR A 173 -7.48 7.76 11.12
CA THR A 173 -7.43 7.62 12.58
C THR A 173 -5.98 7.35 12.99
N SER A 174 -5.61 7.67 14.24
CA SER A 174 -4.25 7.47 14.77
C SER A 174 -4.14 6.26 15.72
N THR A 175 -5.25 5.85 16.34
CA THR A 175 -5.27 4.77 17.33
C THR A 175 -6.18 3.62 16.91
N PRO A 176 -5.80 2.36 17.21
CA PRO A 176 -6.61 1.18 16.94
C PRO A 176 -7.86 1.11 17.82
N ASP A 177 -8.98 0.67 17.24
CA ASP A 177 -10.14 0.23 18.03
C ASP A 177 -9.93 -1.21 18.50
N VAL A 178 -9.41 -1.37 19.71
CA VAL A 178 -9.04 -2.68 20.28
C VAL A 178 -10.23 -3.63 20.33
N LYS A 179 -11.44 -3.14 20.65
CA LYS A 179 -12.63 -3.99 20.77
C LYS A 179 -13.03 -4.56 19.40
N ILE A 180 -13.07 -3.70 18.39
CA ILE A 180 -13.41 -4.13 17.03
C ILE A 180 -12.37 -5.14 16.50
N ARG A 181 -11.09 -4.93 16.81
CA ARG A 181 -10.03 -5.84 16.39
C ARG A 181 -10.01 -7.17 17.11
N GLN A 182 -10.38 -7.19 18.40
CA GLN A 182 -10.56 -8.43 19.12
C GLN A 182 -11.72 -9.24 18.52
N ASN A 183 -12.85 -8.60 18.21
CA ASN A 183 -13.96 -9.28 17.53
C ASN A 183 -13.54 -9.88 16.18
N PHE A 184 -12.69 -9.16 15.42
CA PHE A 184 -12.13 -9.68 14.17
C PHE A 184 -11.21 -10.88 14.43
N TYR A 185 -10.31 -10.79 15.42
CA TYR A 185 -9.46 -11.91 15.83
C TYR A 185 -10.28 -13.15 16.21
N ASP A 186 -11.26 -12.98 17.10
CA ASP A 186 -12.09 -14.07 17.61
C ASP A 186 -12.90 -14.75 16.50
N GLU A 187 -13.43 -13.98 15.55
CA GLU A 187 -14.16 -14.54 14.41
C GLU A 187 -13.23 -15.30 13.45
N VAL A 188 -12.01 -14.80 13.19
CA VAL A 188 -11.03 -15.55 12.39
C VAL A 188 -10.60 -16.82 13.11
N LEU A 189 -10.35 -16.77 14.41
CA LEU A 189 -10.00 -17.94 15.20
C LEU A 189 -11.09 -19.01 15.13
N LYS A 190 -12.35 -18.61 15.31
CA LYS A 190 -13.50 -19.49 15.15
C LYS A 190 -13.53 -20.15 13.77
N LEU A 191 -13.39 -19.37 12.69
CA LEU A 191 -13.40 -19.89 11.31
C LEU A 191 -12.24 -20.87 11.04
N ILE A 192 -11.07 -20.64 11.65
CA ILE A 192 -9.93 -21.56 11.58
C ILE A 192 -10.26 -22.86 12.32
N GLN A 193 -10.86 -22.78 13.51
CA GLN A 193 -11.22 -23.94 14.34
C GLN A 193 -12.34 -24.78 13.74
N ASP A 194 -13.32 -24.14 13.09
CA ASP A 194 -14.37 -24.83 12.33
C ASP A 194 -13.76 -25.68 11.20
N ASN A 195 -12.60 -25.25 10.67
CA ASN A 195 -11.78 -25.96 9.68
C ASN A 195 -12.60 -26.56 8.54
N ASP A 196 -13.50 -25.76 7.96
CA ASP A 196 -14.35 -26.18 6.84
C ASP A 196 -13.48 -26.73 5.69
N LYS A 197 -13.97 -27.76 4.98
CA LYS A 197 -13.29 -28.38 3.83
C LYS A 197 -12.92 -27.36 2.74
N ASP A 198 -13.65 -26.26 2.66
CA ASP A 198 -13.51 -25.19 1.69
C ASP A 198 -12.50 -24.11 2.13
N PHE A 199 -12.07 -24.13 3.39
CA PHE A 199 -11.02 -23.26 3.90
C PHE A 199 -9.68 -23.53 3.21
N LEU A 200 -9.00 -22.44 2.83
CA LEU A 200 -7.71 -22.45 2.13
C LEU A 200 -6.66 -23.38 2.75
N PHE A 201 -6.60 -23.44 4.08
CA PHE A 201 -5.58 -24.20 4.80
C PHE A 201 -6.09 -25.54 5.35
N HIS A 202 -7.28 -26.00 4.97
CA HIS A 202 -7.90 -27.21 5.50
C HIS A 202 -6.96 -28.43 5.50
N ASN A 203 -6.20 -28.62 4.42
CA ASN A 203 -5.24 -29.72 4.25
C ASN A 203 -3.77 -29.30 4.44
N CYS A 204 -3.51 -28.16 5.08
CA CYS A 204 -2.16 -27.64 5.26
C CYS A 204 -1.65 -27.96 6.67
N GLU A 205 -1.00 -29.11 6.85
CA GLU A 205 -0.45 -29.53 8.16
C GLU A 205 0.50 -28.47 8.75
N ALA A 206 1.36 -27.89 7.90
CA ALA A 206 2.31 -26.85 8.32
C ALA A 206 1.63 -25.59 8.87
N PHE A 207 0.39 -25.30 8.47
CA PHE A 207 -0.39 -24.19 9.02
C PHE A 207 -0.86 -24.50 10.44
N PHE A 208 -1.44 -25.69 10.68
CA PHE A 208 -1.95 -26.09 11.99
C PHE A 208 -0.86 -26.41 13.01
N GLN A 209 0.38 -26.63 12.57
CA GLN A 209 1.56 -26.74 13.44
C GLN A 209 2.06 -25.38 13.99
N MET A 210 1.59 -24.25 13.46
CA MET A 210 1.95 -22.93 13.98
C MET A 210 1.19 -22.61 15.27
N GLU A 211 1.72 -21.72 16.11
CA GLU A 211 0.97 -21.18 17.25
C GLU A 211 -0.27 -20.41 16.80
N GLU A 212 -1.30 -20.32 17.65
CA GLU A 212 -2.59 -19.70 17.34
C GLU A 212 -2.45 -18.29 16.74
N ILE A 213 -1.63 -17.45 17.37
CA ILE A 213 -1.40 -16.08 16.90
C ILE A 213 -0.85 -16.05 15.47
N HIS A 214 -0.01 -17.01 15.10
CA HIS A 214 0.53 -17.16 13.75
C HIS A 214 -0.50 -17.75 12.79
N GLN A 215 -1.42 -18.60 13.22
CA GLN A 215 -2.52 -19.07 12.38
C GLN A 215 -3.49 -17.92 12.05
N VAL A 216 -3.97 -17.22 13.09
CA VAL A 216 -4.89 -16.10 12.95
C VAL A 216 -4.27 -14.98 12.13
N SER A 217 -3.01 -14.61 12.40
CA SER A 217 -2.37 -13.53 11.65
C SER A 217 -2.08 -13.92 10.20
N SER A 218 -1.95 -15.21 9.86
CA SER A 218 -1.81 -15.62 8.45
C SER A 218 -3.09 -15.34 7.70
N VAL A 219 -4.24 -15.70 8.29
CA VAL A 219 -5.54 -15.49 7.65
C VAL A 219 -5.92 -14.00 7.66
N ALA A 220 -5.96 -13.38 8.84
CA ALA A 220 -6.44 -12.01 9.03
C ALA A 220 -5.57 -10.97 8.34
N GLU A 221 -4.25 -11.12 8.43
CA GLU A 221 -3.33 -10.10 7.94
C GLU A 221 -2.76 -10.46 6.57
N ASP A 222 -2.09 -11.60 6.46
CA ASP A 222 -1.38 -11.92 5.23
C ASP A 222 -2.34 -12.06 4.04
N PHE A 223 -3.57 -12.58 4.26
CA PHE A 223 -4.58 -12.70 3.20
C PHE A 223 -5.68 -11.63 3.26
N LEU A 224 -6.53 -11.63 4.28
CA LEU A 224 -7.72 -10.77 4.31
C LEU A 224 -7.33 -9.28 4.23
N THR A 225 -6.38 -8.84 5.05
CA THR A 225 -5.91 -7.45 5.06
C THR A 225 -5.13 -7.11 3.80
N THR A 226 -4.16 -7.94 3.39
CA THR A 226 -3.37 -7.69 2.16
C THR A 226 -4.25 -7.54 0.93
N ILE A 227 -5.19 -8.48 0.71
CA ILE A 227 -6.11 -8.41 -0.43
C ILE A 227 -6.98 -7.16 -0.31
N SER A 228 -7.65 -6.97 0.83
CA SER A 228 -8.60 -5.87 1.02
C SER A 228 -7.94 -4.50 0.88
N VAL A 229 -6.80 -4.26 1.52
CA VAL A 229 -6.16 -2.93 1.54
C VAL A 229 -5.40 -2.66 0.24
N GLN A 230 -4.49 -3.56 -0.15
CA GLN A 230 -3.58 -3.28 -1.28
C GLN A 230 -4.33 -3.28 -2.61
N CYS A 231 -5.29 -4.20 -2.80
CA CYS A 231 -6.05 -4.26 -4.05
C CYS A 231 -7.03 -3.09 -4.15
N THR A 232 -7.63 -2.64 -3.03
CA THR A 232 -8.49 -1.44 -3.04
C THR A 232 -7.73 -0.22 -3.53
N ASP A 233 -6.52 -0.01 -3.02
CA ASP A 233 -5.70 1.12 -3.42
C ASP A 233 -5.37 1.07 -4.91
N LEU A 234 -4.87 -0.07 -5.37
CA LEU A 234 -4.50 -0.25 -6.76
C LEU A 234 -5.71 -0.07 -7.69
N VAL A 235 -6.85 -0.70 -7.39
CA VAL A 235 -8.09 -0.55 -8.17
C VAL A 235 -8.55 0.90 -8.19
N CYS A 236 -8.54 1.61 -7.06
CA CYS A 236 -8.91 3.03 -7.02
C CYS A 236 -7.96 3.90 -7.85
N HIS A 237 -6.66 3.65 -7.80
CA HIS A 237 -5.70 4.37 -8.64
C HIS A 237 -5.93 4.08 -10.12
N MET A 238 -6.13 2.82 -10.50
CA MET A 238 -6.40 2.43 -11.88
C MET A 238 -7.69 3.07 -12.39
N LEU A 239 -8.77 3.08 -11.61
CA LEU A 239 -10.05 3.71 -12.00
C LEU A 239 -9.90 5.21 -12.26
N LEU A 240 -9.13 5.92 -11.45
CA LEU A 240 -8.87 7.35 -11.67
C LEU A 240 -8.03 7.59 -12.92
N VAL A 241 -6.96 6.82 -13.13
CA VAL A 241 -6.13 6.95 -14.35
C VAL A 241 -6.95 6.60 -15.60
N TYR A 242 -7.80 5.57 -15.52
CA TYR A 242 -8.69 5.15 -16.60
C TYR A 242 -9.60 6.29 -17.10
N SER A 243 -9.99 7.23 -16.24
CA SER A 243 -10.83 8.37 -16.64
C SER A 243 -10.19 9.28 -17.71
N GLU A 244 -8.86 9.30 -17.77
CA GLU A 244 -8.08 10.10 -18.74
C GLU A 244 -7.37 9.22 -19.78
N HIS A 245 -7.14 7.93 -19.48
CA HIS A 245 -6.29 7.01 -20.23
C HIS A 245 -7.00 5.67 -20.54
N ALA A 246 -8.29 5.70 -20.90
CA ALA A 246 -9.06 4.48 -21.15
C ALA A 246 -8.43 3.57 -22.23
N ASP A 247 -7.94 4.16 -23.32
CA ASP A 247 -7.32 3.43 -24.44
C ASP A 247 -6.05 2.69 -24.00
N ASP A 248 -5.27 3.24 -23.08
CA ASP A 248 -4.07 2.60 -22.53
C ASP A 248 -4.42 1.31 -21.76
N PHE A 249 -5.50 1.33 -20.97
CA PHE A 249 -5.97 0.15 -20.25
C PHE A 249 -6.58 -0.90 -21.18
N GLN A 250 -7.22 -0.49 -22.28
CA GLN A 250 -7.79 -1.40 -23.27
C GLN A 250 -6.72 -2.09 -24.11
N ASN A 251 -5.67 -1.37 -24.50
CA ASN A 251 -4.66 -1.87 -25.44
C ASN A 251 -3.38 -2.40 -24.77
N GLN A 252 -3.02 -1.89 -23.58
CA GLN A 252 -1.77 -2.22 -22.88
C GLN A 252 -1.96 -2.36 -21.37
N PHE A 253 -2.96 -3.14 -20.95
CA PHE A 253 -3.39 -3.26 -19.55
C PHE A 253 -2.25 -3.42 -18.54
N ASP A 254 -1.30 -4.32 -18.81
CA ASP A 254 -0.19 -4.62 -17.88
C ASP A 254 0.77 -3.45 -17.73
N ASN A 255 1.03 -2.72 -18.83
CA ASN A 255 1.82 -1.50 -18.81
C ASN A 255 1.09 -0.38 -18.08
N ALA A 256 -0.23 -0.25 -18.29
CA ALA A 256 -1.05 0.74 -17.59
C ALA A 256 -1.10 0.50 -16.07
N LEU A 257 -1.19 -0.77 -15.65
CA LEU A 257 -1.12 -1.16 -14.24
C LEU A 257 0.25 -0.84 -13.65
N ASN A 258 1.34 -1.21 -14.32
CA ASN A 258 2.69 -0.93 -13.87
C ASN A 258 2.96 0.58 -13.77
N GLU A 259 2.50 1.36 -14.75
CA GLU A 259 2.63 2.82 -14.75
C GLU A 259 1.80 3.47 -13.63
N THR A 260 0.61 2.93 -13.37
CA THR A 260 -0.22 3.34 -12.23
C THR A 260 0.53 3.13 -10.91
N LEU A 261 1.11 1.94 -10.69
CA LEU A 261 1.90 1.63 -9.49
C LEU A 261 3.18 2.46 -9.37
N ARG A 262 3.77 2.86 -10.50
CA ARG A 262 4.97 3.69 -10.53
C ARG A 262 4.66 5.11 -10.04
N LEU A 263 3.59 5.71 -10.58
CA LEU A 263 3.17 7.05 -10.19
C LEU A 263 2.58 7.09 -8.78
N TYR A 264 1.80 6.07 -8.43
CA TYR A 264 1.04 5.99 -7.18
C TYR A 264 1.42 4.73 -6.39
N PRO A 265 2.62 4.70 -5.77
CA PRO A 265 3.06 3.53 -5.01
C PRO A 265 2.16 3.28 -3.78
N LEU A 266 1.82 2.01 -3.54
CA LEU A 266 0.91 1.63 -2.46
C LEU A 266 1.51 1.82 -1.06
N THR A 267 2.82 2.09 -0.96
CA THR A 267 3.55 2.49 0.26
C THR A 267 4.30 3.80 0.01
N ASP A 268 4.40 4.70 1.00
CA ASP A 268 5.07 6.01 0.81
C ASP A 268 6.54 5.95 1.19
N LEU A 269 6.85 5.40 2.36
CA LEU A 269 8.20 5.30 2.91
C LEU A 269 8.56 3.86 3.24
N TRP A 270 9.85 3.54 3.12
CA TRP A 270 10.45 2.44 3.86
C TRP A 270 11.52 2.98 4.79
N VAL A 271 11.56 2.43 5.99
CA VAL A 271 12.57 2.76 7.00
C VAL A 271 13.21 1.48 7.52
N ARG A 272 14.52 1.54 7.75
CA ARG A 272 15.27 0.48 8.42
C ARG A 272 16.06 1.08 9.59
N GLN A 273 15.95 0.41 10.73
CA GLN A 273 16.71 0.75 11.93
C GLN A 273 18.20 0.43 11.76
N PRO A 274 19.10 1.11 12.50
CA PRO A 274 20.52 0.80 12.50
C PRO A 274 20.79 -0.64 12.97
N TYR A 275 21.77 -1.31 12.36
CA TYR A 275 22.13 -2.70 12.69
C TYR A 275 23.60 -2.99 12.35
N GLY A 276 24.30 -3.71 13.23
CA GLY A 276 25.65 -4.22 12.96
C GLY A 276 26.66 -3.13 12.56
N GLY A 277 26.62 -1.97 13.22
CA GLY A 277 27.48 -0.82 12.89
C GLY A 277 27.05 -0.03 11.64
N GLN A 278 25.96 -0.42 10.97
CA GLN A 278 25.38 0.33 9.85
C GLN A 278 24.37 1.34 10.37
N ARG A 279 24.38 2.54 9.77
CA ARG A 279 23.36 3.56 10.01
C ARG A 279 22.00 3.06 9.53
N GLY A 280 20.95 3.46 10.24
CA GLY A 280 19.58 3.30 9.74
C GLY A 280 19.39 4.08 8.45
N TRP A 281 18.33 3.79 7.71
CA TRP A 281 18.01 4.52 6.50
C TRP A 281 16.53 4.69 6.28
N ILE A 282 16.18 5.71 5.49
CA ILE A 282 14.84 5.99 5.00
C ILE A 282 14.88 6.11 3.47
N THR A 283 13.81 5.72 2.79
CA THR A 283 13.65 5.95 1.37
C THR A 283 12.17 6.16 1.03
N SER A 284 11.93 6.91 -0.04
CA SER A 284 10.60 7.24 -0.55
C SER A 284 10.30 6.43 -1.79
N LEU A 285 9.21 5.65 -1.81
CA LEU A 285 8.82 4.94 -3.03
C LEU A 285 8.37 5.92 -4.13
N VAL A 286 7.81 7.07 -3.74
CA VAL A 286 7.47 8.16 -4.67
C VAL A 286 8.73 8.60 -5.43
N GLN A 287 9.86 8.73 -4.73
CA GLN A 287 11.15 9.06 -5.33
C GLN A 287 11.75 7.88 -6.10
N LEU A 288 11.81 6.69 -5.50
CA LEU A 288 12.44 5.51 -6.12
C LEU A 288 11.79 5.12 -7.45
N ASN A 289 10.47 5.25 -7.57
CA ASN A 289 9.73 4.94 -8.81
C ASN A 289 9.76 6.09 -9.84
N ARG A 290 10.30 7.25 -9.49
CA ARG A 290 10.43 8.42 -10.39
C ARG A 290 11.85 8.66 -10.84
N ASN A 291 12.83 8.36 -9.99
CA ASN A 291 14.24 8.57 -10.30
C ASN A 291 14.67 7.72 -11.51
N GLY A 292 15.33 8.36 -12.47
CA GLY A 292 15.83 7.71 -13.67
C GLY A 292 14.83 7.59 -14.83
N TRP A 293 13.57 8.02 -14.64
CA TRP A 293 12.58 8.09 -15.72
C TRP A 293 12.57 9.48 -16.37
N ALA A 294 12.43 9.54 -17.69
CA ALA A 294 12.13 10.80 -18.39
C ALA A 294 10.72 11.27 -18.03
N GLN A 295 10.49 12.58 -17.87
CA GLN A 295 9.17 13.13 -17.47
C GLN A 295 8.49 12.31 -16.36
N PRO A 296 9.14 12.14 -15.19
CA PRO A 296 8.80 11.11 -14.22
C PRO A 296 7.43 11.27 -13.56
N ASP A 297 6.82 12.46 -13.65
CA ASP A 297 5.48 12.75 -13.12
C ASP A 297 4.35 12.53 -14.14
N ALA A 298 4.67 12.26 -15.42
CA ALA A 298 3.69 12.00 -16.47
C ALA A 298 3.39 10.50 -16.61
N PHE A 299 2.10 10.16 -16.79
CA PHE A 299 1.65 8.81 -17.11
C PHE A 299 1.99 8.46 -18.56
N SER A 300 2.70 7.35 -18.77
CA SER A 300 2.97 6.82 -20.12
C SER A 300 3.27 5.32 -20.08
N CYS A 301 2.39 4.52 -20.69
CA CYS A 301 2.53 3.07 -20.81
C CYS A 301 3.74 2.65 -21.66
N GLU A 302 4.05 3.44 -22.70
CA GLU A 302 5.15 3.16 -23.64
C GLU A 302 6.52 3.03 -22.97
N ARG A 303 6.69 3.61 -21.77
CA ARG A 303 7.93 3.50 -21.00
C ARG A 303 8.27 2.05 -20.63
N TRP A 304 7.26 1.18 -20.51
CA TRP A 304 7.42 -0.23 -20.16
C TRP A 304 7.80 -1.11 -21.36
N ASN A 305 7.69 -0.58 -22.58
CA ASN A 305 8.15 -1.25 -23.80
C ASN A 305 9.68 -1.12 -23.99
N LEU A 306 10.34 -0.26 -23.20
CA LEU A 306 11.79 -0.08 -23.26
C LEU A 306 12.52 -1.30 -22.68
N PRO A 307 13.50 -1.90 -23.38
CA PRO A 307 14.23 -3.08 -22.89
C PRO A 307 14.98 -2.85 -21.58
N LYS A 308 15.35 -1.59 -21.30
CA LYS A 308 16.03 -1.17 -20.07
C LYS A 308 15.28 0.01 -19.47
N HIS A 309 14.70 -0.21 -18.31
CA HIS A 309 14.08 0.83 -17.51
C HIS A 309 14.41 0.61 -16.02
N PRO A 310 14.32 1.65 -15.16
CA PRO A 310 14.45 1.47 -13.72
C PRO A 310 13.44 0.43 -13.18
N PRO A 311 13.79 -0.34 -12.14
CA PRO A 311 12.88 -1.35 -11.59
C PRO A 311 11.68 -0.70 -10.90
N LEU A 312 10.51 -1.32 -11.01
CA LEU A 312 9.35 -0.96 -10.20
C LEU A 312 9.57 -1.39 -8.75
N MET A 313 9.64 -0.43 -7.83
CA MET A 313 9.91 -0.69 -6.42
C MET A 313 8.63 -0.86 -5.59
N SER A 314 7.43 -0.73 -6.18
CA SER A 314 6.16 -0.83 -5.46
C SER A 314 5.90 -2.18 -4.77
N TRP A 315 6.62 -3.24 -5.16
CA TRP A 315 6.47 -4.60 -4.60
C TRP A 315 7.56 -4.99 -3.59
N GLY A 316 8.40 -4.06 -3.14
CA GLY A 316 9.49 -4.38 -2.21
C GLY A 316 10.77 -4.86 -2.89
N PHE A 317 11.79 -5.12 -2.08
CA PHE A 317 13.12 -5.50 -2.54
C PHE A 317 13.78 -6.54 -1.61
N ASP A 318 14.81 -7.23 -2.13
CA ASP A 318 15.57 -8.27 -1.42
C ASP A 318 14.67 -9.40 -0.86
N ILE A 319 15.10 -10.10 0.19
CA ILE A 319 14.33 -11.15 0.89
C ILE A 319 12.98 -10.67 1.45
N ARG A 320 12.77 -9.36 1.55
CA ARG A 320 11.53 -8.72 2.03
C ARG A 320 10.60 -8.30 0.88
N ARG A 321 10.88 -8.71 -0.37
CA ARG A 321 9.95 -8.52 -1.49
C ARG A 321 8.60 -9.15 -1.18
N CYS A 322 7.53 -8.42 -1.52
CA CYS A 322 6.15 -8.84 -1.32
C CYS A 322 5.91 -10.19 -2.02
N PRO A 323 5.56 -11.25 -1.29
CA PRO A 323 5.23 -12.54 -1.91
C PRO A 323 3.88 -12.50 -2.63
N ALA A 324 3.00 -11.56 -2.24
CA ALA A 324 1.65 -11.42 -2.75
C ALA A 324 1.57 -10.67 -4.10
N GLN A 325 2.70 -10.32 -4.74
CA GLN A 325 2.69 -9.51 -5.96
C GLN A 325 1.74 -10.06 -7.04
N LYS A 326 1.84 -11.36 -7.33
CA LYS A 326 1.02 -12.01 -8.36
C LYS A 326 -0.46 -12.04 -7.97
N LEU A 327 -0.77 -12.38 -6.71
CA LEU A 327 -2.13 -12.38 -6.18
C LEU A 327 -2.76 -10.99 -6.19
N ALA A 328 -2.07 -9.97 -5.66
CA ALA A 328 -2.56 -8.60 -5.61
C ALA A 328 -2.78 -8.03 -7.03
N THR A 329 -1.85 -8.34 -7.95
CA THR A 329 -2.00 -7.99 -9.36
C THR A 329 -3.24 -8.65 -9.95
N ASN A 330 -3.37 -9.98 -9.86
CA ASN A 330 -4.48 -10.72 -10.47
C ASN A 330 -5.86 -10.32 -9.91
N VAL A 331 -5.98 -10.16 -8.58
CA VAL A 331 -7.23 -9.68 -7.96
C VAL A 331 -7.56 -8.27 -8.47
N SER A 332 -6.58 -7.37 -8.48
CA SER A 332 -6.81 -6.00 -8.95
C SER A 332 -7.18 -5.96 -10.44
N LYS A 333 -6.57 -6.80 -11.28
CA LYS A 333 -6.93 -6.93 -12.71
C LYS A 333 -8.38 -7.36 -12.85
N LEU A 334 -8.76 -8.46 -12.20
CA LEU A 334 -10.11 -9.01 -12.25
C LEU A 334 -11.14 -7.98 -11.80
N VAL A 335 -10.96 -7.41 -10.61
CA VAL A 335 -11.89 -6.41 -10.05
C VAL A 335 -12.04 -5.22 -10.98
N PHE A 336 -10.91 -4.65 -11.42
CA PHE A 336 -10.92 -3.49 -12.31
C PHE A 336 -11.60 -3.81 -13.65
N GLN A 337 -11.22 -4.91 -14.31
CA GLN A 337 -11.78 -5.30 -15.62
C GLN A 337 -13.28 -5.56 -15.52
N THR A 338 -13.74 -6.26 -14.48
CA THR A 338 -15.16 -6.49 -14.27
C THR A 338 -15.93 -5.18 -14.08
N ILE A 339 -15.36 -4.17 -13.40
CA ILE A 339 -16.00 -2.85 -13.23
C ILE A 339 -16.07 -2.10 -14.57
N VAL A 340 -14.94 -1.98 -15.28
CA VAL A 340 -14.85 -1.10 -16.46
C VAL A 340 -15.45 -1.70 -17.73
N ASN A 341 -15.56 -3.03 -17.80
CA ASN A 341 -16.17 -3.73 -18.94
C ASN A 341 -17.71 -3.80 -18.85
N GLN A 342 -18.32 -3.27 -17.79
CA GLN A 342 -19.78 -3.16 -17.73
C GLN A 342 -20.28 -2.19 -18.79
N GLU A 343 -21.40 -2.53 -19.41
CA GLU A 343 -21.96 -1.75 -20.51
C GLU A 343 -22.20 -0.28 -20.09
N GLY A 344 -21.65 0.63 -20.90
CA GLY A 344 -21.76 2.07 -20.70
C GLY A 344 -21.04 2.60 -19.46
N PHE A 345 -20.10 1.86 -18.86
CA PHE A 345 -19.33 2.36 -17.73
C PHE A 345 -18.64 3.69 -18.05
N TRP A 346 -18.77 4.64 -17.13
CA TRP A 346 -17.99 5.88 -17.16
C TRP A 346 -17.64 6.32 -15.74
N ILE A 347 -16.52 7.03 -15.65
CA ILE A 347 -16.03 7.66 -14.43
C ILE A 347 -15.66 9.12 -14.70
N GLU A 348 -15.80 9.98 -13.71
CA GLU A 348 -15.37 11.38 -13.74
C GLU A 348 -14.87 11.79 -12.34
N PRO A 349 -13.55 12.04 -12.16
CA PRO A 349 -13.04 12.63 -10.93
C PRO A 349 -13.66 14.01 -10.67
N ALA A 350 -13.78 14.41 -9.40
CA ALA A 350 -14.24 15.78 -9.10
C ALA A 350 -13.31 16.83 -9.72
N ALA A 351 -13.86 17.94 -10.20
CA ALA A 351 -13.09 18.99 -10.90
C ALA A 351 -12.02 19.68 -10.03
N ASN A 352 -12.17 19.64 -8.71
CA ASN A 352 -11.19 20.18 -7.75
C ASN A 352 -10.31 19.09 -7.12
N PHE A 353 -10.41 17.84 -7.59
CA PHE A 353 -9.65 16.68 -7.11
C PHE A 353 -8.28 16.63 -7.74
N GLN A 354 -7.28 16.29 -6.92
CA GLN A 354 -5.91 16.13 -7.37
C GLN A 354 -5.52 14.69 -7.05
N HIS A 355 -5.19 13.87 -8.04
CA HIS A 355 -4.84 12.48 -7.77
C HIS A 355 -3.57 12.38 -6.91
N GLU A 356 -3.71 11.88 -5.68
CA GLU A 356 -2.61 11.67 -4.74
C GLU A 356 -2.56 10.20 -4.28
N ARG A 357 -1.36 9.74 -3.89
CA ARG A 357 -1.12 8.38 -3.41
C ARG A 357 -1.98 7.95 -2.21
N THR A 358 -2.17 8.81 -1.21
CA THR A 358 -2.76 8.40 0.08
C THR A 358 -4.27 8.43 0.14
N PHE A 359 -4.98 8.83 -0.93
CA PHE A 359 -6.43 9.11 -0.90
C PHE A 359 -6.86 9.86 0.38
N PRO A 360 -6.23 11.01 0.70
CA PRO A 360 -6.45 11.67 1.99
C PRO A 360 -7.88 12.18 2.21
N TYR A 361 -8.61 12.38 1.13
CA TYR A 361 -10.02 12.74 1.10
C TYR A 361 -10.86 11.57 0.54
N GLY A 362 -10.35 10.34 0.53
CA GLY A 362 -10.92 9.21 -0.21
C GLY A 362 -10.62 9.28 -1.71
N CYS A 363 -11.35 8.50 -2.50
CA CYS A 363 -11.31 8.51 -3.96
C CYS A 363 -12.57 9.24 -4.45
N GLN A 364 -12.47 10.54 -4.74
CA GLN A 364 -13.64 11.38 -5.08
C GLN A 364 -13.90 11.35 -6.58
N ALA A 365 -14.87 10.52 -6.97
CA ALA A 365 -15.26 10.32 -8.35
C ALA A 365 -16.77 10.15 -8.46
N TRP A 366 -17.31 10.45 -9.64
CA TRP A 366 -18.65 10.08 -10.04
C TRP A 366 -18.56 8.91 -11.00
N ILE A 367 -19.16 7.79 -10.60
CA ILE A 367 -19.30 6.60 -11.44
C ILE A 367 -20.73 6.48 -11.95
N GLY A 368 -20.88 6.03 -13.19
CA GLY A 368 -22.17 5.64 -13.73
C GLY A 368 -22.08 4.68 -14.90
N TYR A 369 -23.26 4.33 -15.40
CA TYR A 369 -23.46 3.40 -16.49
C TYR A 369 -24.46 4.03 -17.47
N GLY A 370 -24.19 3.93 -18.78
CA GLY A 370 -25.00 4.55 -19.83
C GLY A 370 -24.59 6.00 -20.11
N GLU A 371 -25.56 6.89 -20.31
CA GLU A 371 -25.29 8.28 -20.67
C GLU A 371 -24.67 9.07 -19.52
N LYS A 372 -23.51 9.69 -19.78
CA LYS A 372 -22.81 10.52 -18.81
C LYS A 372 -23.51 11.89 -18.65
N PRO A 373 -23.90 12.30 -17.43
CA PRO A 373 -24.53 13.60 -17.19
C PRO A 373 -23.64 14.75 -17.68
N LYS A 374 -24.22 15.71 -18.41
CA LYS A 374 -23.49 16.86 -18.98
C LYS A 374 -22.77 17.70 -17.91
N ASN A 375 -23.27 17.69 -16.68
CA ASN A 375 -22.69 18.42 -15.55
C ASN A 375 -21.66 17.61 -14.75
N ALA A 376 -21.38 16.34 -15.10
CA ALA A 376 -20.43 15.50 -14.36
C ALA A 376 -19.06 16.15 -14.22
N ARG A 377 -18.52 16.72 -15.31
CA ARG A 377 -17.24 17.46 -15.33
C ARG A 377 -17.19 18.70 -14.44
N ARG A 378 -18.36 19.21 -14.00
CA ARG A 378 -18.45 20.41 -13.14
C ARG A 378 -18.64 20.04 -11.68
N TRP A 379 -18.89 18.78 -11.37
CA TRP A 379 -19.04 18.33 -10.00
C TRP A 379 -17.75 18.60 -9.21
N LYS A 380 -17.92 19.14 -8.01
CA LYS A 380 -16.82 19.44 -7.08
C LYS A 380 -17.09 18.68 -5.80
N PHE A 381 -16.05 18.12 -5.22
CA PHE A 381 -16.17 17.55 -3.88
C PHE A 381 -16.11 18.68 -2.85
N GLU A 382 -17.04 18.63 -1.91
CA GLU A 382 -17.15 19.59 -0.82
C GLU A 382 -16.14 19.26 0.30
N ASN A 383 -15.91 20.20 1.21
CA ASN A 383 -15.09 20.01 2.41
C ASN A 383 -13.61 19.64 2.21
N LYS A 384 -13.03 19.89 1.02
CA LYS A 384 -11.62 19.61 0.70
C LYS A 384 -10.64 20.03 1.78
N LEU A 385 -10.69 21.30 2.18
CA LEU A 385 -9.76 21.87 3.15
C LEU A 385 -9.90 21.20 4.52
N ARG A 386 -11.14 20.95 4.97
CA ARG A 386 -11.41 20.28 6.25
C ARG A 386 -10.84 18.87 6.28
N MET A 387 -10.98 18.11 5.18
CA MET A 387 -10.40 16.76 5.07
C MET A 387 -8.87 16.80 5.03
N GLN A 388 -8.28 17.76 4.33
CA GLN A 388 -6.83 17.96 4.29
C GLN A 388 -6.26 18.28 5.67
N LEU A 389 -6.90 19.18 6.43
CA LEU A 389 -6.48 19.51 7.79
C LEU A 389 -6.60 18.33 8.76
N ARG A 390 -7.69 17.55 8.67
CA ARG A 390 -7.85 16.33 9.47
C ARG A 390 -6.75 15.33 9.18
N ARG A 391 -6.50 15.03 7.91
CA ARG A 391 -5.44 14.09 7.50
C ARG A 391 -4.06 14.60 7.90
N TRP A 392 -3.79 15.89 7.74
CA TRP A 392 -2.55 16.51 8.23
C TRP A 392 -2.38 16.30 9.73
N LEU A 393 -3.42 16.55 10.53
CA LEU A 393 -3.39 16.36 11.98
C LEU A 393 -3.10 14.89 12.35
N CYS A 394 -3.86 13.94 11.77
CA CYS A 394 -3.64 12.51 12.01
C CYS A 394 -2.25 12.05 11.57
N GLU A 395 -1.75 12.61 10.45
CA GLU A 395 -0.41 12.33 9.94
C GLU A 395 0.68 12.84 10.89
N LYS A 396 0.52 14.03 11.49
CA LYS A 396 1.50 14.57 12.46
C LYS A 396 1.44 13.86 13.80
N LEU A 397 0.25 13.55 14.30
CA LEU A 397 0.09 12.74 15.51
C LEU A 397 0.81 11.40 15.33
N ARG A 398 0.59 10.71 14.20
CA ARG A 398 1.27 9.45 13.92
C ARG A 398 2.80 9.61 13.81
N MET A 399 3.29 10.64 13.13
CA MET A 399 4.74 10.89 13.02
C MET A 399 5.40 11.06 14.39
N ILE A 400 4.70 11.72 15.33
CA ILE A 400 5.12 11.91 16.72
C ILE A 400 5.01 10.58 17.49
N ASP A 401 3.82 9.99 17.53
CA ASP A 401 3.51 8.78 18.32
C ASP A 401 4.39 7.60 17.92
N GLN A 402 4.66 7.46 16.62
CA GLN A 402 5.45 6.36 16.09
C GLN A 402 6.92 6.72 15.93
N ASN A 403 7.39 7.92 16.27
CA ASN A 403 8.81 8.29 16.06
C ASN A 403 9.26 8.10 14.60
N GLU A 404 8.37 8.29 13.60
CA GLU A 404 8.68 8.01 12.17
C GLU A 404 9.94 8.79 11.69
N LEU A 405 10.19 9.95 12.30
CA LEU A 405 11.32 10.83 12.00
C LEU A 405 12.51 10.78 12.99
N ASN A 406 12.44 10.06 14.11
CA ASN A 406 13.54 10.08 15.12
C ASN A 406 14.70 9.16 14.76
#